data_AF-A0A3A6CAD5-F1
#
_entry.id   AF-A0A3A6CAD5-F1
#
_cell.length_a   1.000
_cell.length_b   1.000
_cell.length_c   1.000
_cell.angle_alpha   90.00
_cell.angle_beta   90.00
_cell.angle_gamma   90.00
#
_symmetry.space_group_name_H-M   'P 1'
#
loop_
_entity.id
_entity.type
_entity.pdbx_description
1 polymer ?
#
loop_
_entity_poly.entity_id
_entity_poly.type
_entity_poly.pdbx_seq_one_letter_code
_entity_poly.pdbx_strand_id
1 'polypeptide(L)'
;MPCPHNEITIVQRSQRQSAVAAAAYQSGEKLFCEYDQQVKHYPEKRGIVHNEILLPANAPQEYADRNTLWNAAEAVEKQWNSQLARRWVLTIPREIPPDQYAVLVREFCEQQFVSKGMIADFAIHDPHPPGHNPHAHVLLTMRAMDEHGKWLPKSRKVYDLDENGERIKLPSGRWKSHKEDTVDWNDQKYCEIWRHEWEVIQNRYLDANDRPERVDLRSYARQGLDIVPTVHEGTAVRQMEKRGIQTNIGNLNREIRAANRLMKSIRQLIQNLKGWITELGEKRKELLAQKAAEEATLLPNLLMKYMEIRKEERKDWTRAGQNRGTSQDLKAVSEALSYLRQKGLSTVEDLEAFLESSGKSAADYRNQMKPKEARSKVIDGILASRTDCKECKAVYEKYQKIFFKKIKGKFKQEHPEVARYEKAADYLAKHPDDKDKTKNELQQEQETLLSEIAELKVPLTEVQEDLKKLRDIRYWVRKATPGTEESKEPPKKQPIKEVLQDKTDEKKAQRTAPAQEKHRQQDMEL
;
A
#
# COMPACT_ATOMS: atom_id res chain seq x y z
N MET A 1 -29.44 13.73 -3.39
CA MET A 1 -30.77 13.95 -2.77
C MET A 1 -31.70 12.78 -3.12
N PRO A 2 -32.83 12.54 -2.41
CA PRO A 2 -33.83 11.58 -2.86
C PRO A 2 -34.33 11.94 -4.27
N CYS A 3 -34.71 10.94 -5.08
CA CYS A 3 -35.28 11.16 -6.41
C CYS A 3 -36.56 12.01 -6.30
N PRO A 4 -36.57 13.25 -6.78
CA PRO A 4 -37.69 14.16 -6.60
C PRO A 4 -38.87 13.78 -7.51
N HIS A 5 -40.09 14.18 -7.13
CA HIS A 5 -41.28 13.93 -7.95
C HIS A 5 -41.16 14.65 -9.29
N ASN A 6 -41.40 13.91 -10.37
CA ASN A 6 -41.37 14.42 -11.73
C ASN A 6 -42.35 13.60 -12.58
N GLU A 7 -43.44 14.24 -13.03
CA GLU A 7 -44.58 13.56 -13.63
C GLU A 7 -45.11 14.34 -14.84
N ILE A 8 -45.08 13.70 -16.01
CA ILE A 8 -45.64 14.22 -17.26
C ILE A 8 -46.96 13.49 -17.55
N THR A 9 -48.04 14.24 -17.69
CA THR A 9 -49.38 13.73 -17.99
C THR A 9 -50.02 14.54 -19.11
N ILE A 10 -51.06 14.00 -19.73
CA ILE A 10 -51.84 14.71 -20.75
C ILE A 10 -53.22 15.00 -20.17
N VAL A 11 -53.67 16.25 -20.33
CA VAL A 11 -55.04 16.66 -20.03
C VAL A 11 -55.93 16.21 -21.19
N GLN A 12 -56.86 15.29 -20.93
CA GLN A 12 -57.69 14.66 -21.97
C GLN A 12 -59.19 14.75 -21.67
N ARG A 13 -59.98 15.09 -22.68
CA ARG A 13 -61.44 15.12 -22.56
C ARG A 13 -62.07 13.76 -22.26
N SER A 14 -61.50 12.68 -22.80
CA SER A 14 -61.95 11.31 -22.53
C SER A 14 -61.87 10.92 -21.05
N GLN A 15 -60.98 11.58 -20.30
CA GLN A 15 -60.83 11.42 -18.85
C GLN A 15 -61.62 12.47 -18.06
N ARG A 16 -62.56 13.17 -18.72
CA ARG A 16 -63.37 14.27 -18.15
C ARG A 16 -62.52 15.43 -17.63
N GLN A 17 -61.36 15.67 -18.24
CA GLN A 17 -60.48 16.77 -17.88
C GLN A 17 -60.68 17.97 -18.82
N SER A 18 -60.35 19.16 -18.32
CA SER A 18 -60.38 20.43 -19.05
C SER A 18 -59.04 21.16 -18.85
N ALA A 19 -58.54 21.80 -19.90
CA ALA A 19 -57.35 22.65 -19.81
C ALA A 19 -57.65 23.94 -19.05
N VAL A 20 -58.84 24.53 -19.22
CA VAL A 20 -59.28 25.70 -18.42
C VAL A 20 -59.35 25.33 -16.93
N ALA A 21 -59.92 24.17 -16.59
CA ALA A 21 -59.95 23.68 -15.21
C ALA A 21 -58.53 23.43 -14.67
N ALA A 22 -57.65 22.86 -15.50
CA ALA A 22 -56.26 22.61 -15.14
C ALA A 22 -55.49 23.91 -14.86
N ALA A 23 -55.69 24.94 -15.70
CA ALA A 23 -55.08 26.25 -15.58
C ALA A 23 -55.58 27.02 -14.35
N ALA A 24 -56.90 27.02 -14.10
CA ALA A 24 -57.50 27.61 -12.89
C ALA A 24 -56.97 26.95 -11.62
N TYR A 25 -56.87 25.61 -11.62
CA TYR A 25 -56.36 24.86 -10.48
C TYR A 25 -54.90 25.19 -10.13
N GLN A 26 -54.03 25.33 -11.13
CA GLN A 26 -52.61 25.61 -10.88
C GLN A 26 -52.34 27.09 -10.56
N SER A 27 -53.05 28.01 -11.21
CA SER A 27 -52.81 29.46 -11.04
C SER A 27 -53.52 30.06 -9.83
N GLY A 28 -54.61 29.43 -9.37
CA GLY A 28 -55.51 29.99 -8.36
C GLY A 28 -56.51 30.99 -8.93
N GLU A 29 -56.53 31.20 -10.25
CA GLU A 29 -57.43 32.14 -10.90
C GLU A 29 -58.84 31.58 -11.10
N LYS A 30 -59.82 32.48 -11.18
CA LYS A 30 -61.21 32.17 -11.50
C LYS A 30 -61.40 32.28 -13.01
N LEU A 31 -61.50 31.15 -13.70
CA LEU A 31 -61.60 31.09 -15.16
C LEU A 31 -62.97 30.57 -15.60
N PHE A 32 -63.53 31.09 -16.68
CA PHE A 32 -64.74 30.58 -17.33
C PHE A 32 -64.36 29.65 -18.49
N CYS A 33 -64.94 28.45 -18.49
CA CYS A 33 -64.77 27.46 -19.56
C CYS A 33 -65.96 27.53 -20.52
N GLU A 34 -65.71 27.92 -21.76
CA GLU A 34 -66.73 28.02 -22.81
C GLU A 34 -67.22 26.63 -23.27
N TYR A 35 -66.39 25.59 -23.15
CA TYR A 35 -66.78 24.25 -23.59
C TYR A 35 -67.90 23.64 -22.73
N ASP A 36 -67.78 23.74 -21.40
CA ASP A 36 -68.77 23.18 -20.47
C ASP A 36 -69.64 24.25 -19.79
N GLN A 37 -69.45 25.53 -20.13
CA GLN A 37 -70.19 26.69 -19.63
C GLN A 37 -70.10 26.84 -18.09
N GLN A 38 -68.98 26.43 -17.49
CA GLN A 38 -68.76 26.51 -16.05
C GLN A 38 -67.60 27.42 -15.69
N VAL A 39 -67.75 28.10 -14.55
CA VAL A 39 -66.65 28.78 -13.87
C VAL A 39 -65.82 27.75 -13.11
N LYS A 40 -64.51 27.76 -13.33
CA LYS A 40 -63.50 26.94 -12.65
C LYS A 40 -62.77 27.82 -11.63
N HIS A 41 -62.91 27.48 -10.36
CA HIS A 41 -62.32 28.23 -9.25
C HIS A 41 -62.09 27.31 -8.06
N TYR A 42 -60.87 27.29 -7.52
CA TYR A 42 -60.42 26.36 -6.49
C TYR A 42 -59.81 27.12 -5.30
N PRO A 43 -60.63 27.87 -4.52
CA PRO A 43 -60.14 28.77 -3.47
C PRO A 43 -59.41 28.06 -2.31
N GLU A 44 -59.58 26.74 -2.18
CA GLU A 44 -58.85 25.92 -1.23
C GLU A 44 -57.37 25.72 -1.61
N LYS A 45 -56.98 26.03 -2.85
CA LYS A 45 -55.58 26.00 -3.30
C LYS A 45 -54.85 27.22 -2.76
N ARG A 46 -54.17 27.03 -1.62
CA ARG A 46 -53.30 28.02 -0.97
C ARG A 46 -51.82 27.68 -1.23
N GLY A 47 -50.95 28.67 -1.11
CA GLY A 47 -49.51 28.48 -1.27
C GLY A 47 -49.01 28.59 -2.72
N ILE A 48 -49.78 29.23 -3.60
CA ILE A 48 -49.27 29.63 -4.91
C ILE A 48 -48.40 30.87 -4.70
N VAL A 49 -47.11 30.76 -5.02
CA VAL A 49 -46.11 31.82 -4.79
C VAL A 49 -45.75 32.57 -6.06
N HIS A 50 -46.02 31.99 -7.23
CA HIS A 50 -45.80 32.61 -8.54
C HIS A 50 -46.70 31.96 -9.58
N ASN A 51 -47.16 32.70 -10.58
CA ASN A 51 -47.70 32.13 -11.82
C ASN A 51 -47.43 33.08 -13.00
N GLU A 52 -47.26 32.52 -14.20
CA GLU A 52 -47.03 33.31 -15.42
C GLU A 52 -47.29 32.47 -16.69
N ILE A 53 -47.45 33.17 -17.82
CA ILE A 53 -47.57 32.57 -19.15
C ILE A 53 -46.42 33.08 -20.01
N LEU A 54 -45.71 32.16 -20.66
CA LEU A 54 -44.63 32.44 -21.59
C LEU A 54 -45.08 32.12 -23.01
N LEU A 55 -44.96 33.14 -23.87
CA LEU A 55 -45.40 33.09 -25.26
C LEU A 55 -44.18 32.92 -26.21
N PRO A 56 -44.25 32.01 -27.20
CA PRO A 56 -43.28 32.00 -28.30
C PRO A 56 -43.52 33.20 -29.23
N ALA A 57 -42.54 33.54 -30.06
CA ALA A 57 -42.56 34.74 -30.92
C ALA A 57 -43.82 34.86 -31.80
N ASN A 58 -44.37 33.74 -32.27
CA ASN A 58 -45.53 33.73 -33.16
C ASN A 58 -46.87 33.67 -32.43
N ALA A 59 -46.89 33.57 -31.10
CA ALA A 59 -48.16 33.50 -30.36
C ALA A 59 -48.82 34.88 -30.23
N PRO A 60 -50.14 34.99 -30.45
CA PRO A 60 -50.90 36.20 -30.19
C PRO A 60 -50.72 36.72 -28.76
N GLN A 61 -50.52 38.02 -28.61
CA GLN A 61 -50.30 38.63 -27.29
C GLN A 61 -51.51 38.49 -26.35
N GLU A 62 -52.71 38.35 -26.89
CA GLU A 62 -53.94 38.08 -26.12
C GLU A 62 -53.88 36.75 -25.35
N TYR A 63 -53.04 35.80 -25.76
CA TYR A 63 -52.81 34.55 -25.03
C TYR A 63 -51.95 34.72 -23.77
N ALA A 64 -51.45 35.93 -23.49
CA ALA A 64 -50.94 36.25 -22.16
C ALA A 64 -52.08 36.26 -21.11
N ASP A 65 -53.34 36.36 -21.53
CA ASP A 65 -54.50 36.11 -20.68
C ASP A 65 -54.83 34.62 -20.64
N ARG A 66 -54.84 34.05 -19.43
CA ARG A 66 -55.00 32.62 -19.18
C ARG A 66 -56.36 32.10 -19.60
N ASN A 67 -57.42 32.89 -19.41
CA ASN A 67 -58.78 32.50 -19.79
C ASN A 67 -58.89 32.43 -21.31
N THR A 68 -58.34 33.43 -22.02
CA THR A 68 -58.29 33.51 -23.47
C THR A 68 -57.52 32.34 -24.07
N LEU A 69 -56.28 32.11 -23.61
CA LEU A 69 -55.42 31.02 -24.09
C LEU A 69 -56.10 29.65 -24.01
N TRP A 70 -56.56 29.26 -22.82
CA TRP A 70 -57.02 27.90 -22.62
C TRP A 70 -58.40 27.62 -23.23
N ASN A 71 -59.26 28.64 -23.36
CA ASN A 71 -60.47 28.50 -24.17
C ASN A 71 -60.15 28.38 -25.66
N ALA A 72 -59.21 29.15 -26.20
CA ALA A 72 -58.77 29.01 -27.59
C ALA A 72 -58.17 27.62 -27.87
N ALA A 73 -57.34 27.10 -26.95
CA ALA A 73 -56.76 25.77 -27.02
C ALA A 73 -57.81 24.65 -26.94
N GLU A 74 -58.87 24.81 -26.14
CA GLU A 74 -59.99 23.86 -26.12
C GLU A 74 -60.88 23.99 -27.36
N ALA A 75 -61.13 25.20 -27.87
CA ALA A 75 -62.03 25.43 -29.01
C ALA A 75 -61.51 24.82 -30.32
N VAL A 76 -60.18 24.81 -30.54
CA VAL A 76 -59.58 24.17 -31.73
C VAL A 76 -59.66 22.64 -31.69
N GLU A 77 -59.86 22.06 -30.51
CA GLU A 77 -60.03 20.63 -30.30
C GLU A 77 -61.49 20.22 -30.47
N LYS A 78 -61.80 19.41 -31.48
CA LYS A 78 -63.19 19.09 -31.86
C LYS A 78 -63.68 17.71 -31.43
N GLN A 79 -62.80 16.83 -30.96
CA GLN A 79 -63.15 15.45 -30.65
C GLN A 79 -63.41 15.25 -29.16
N TRP A 80 -64.25 14.28 -28.81
CA TRP A 80 -64.57 13.93 -27.42
C TRP A 80 -63.37 13.35 -26.65
N ASN A 81 -62.38 12.81 -27.37
CA ASN A 81 -61.14 12.25 -26.83
C ASN A 81 -59.92 13.13 -27.10
N SER A 82 -60.13 14.41 -27.44
CA SER A 82 -59.04 15.35 -27.69
C SER A 82 -58.11 15.49 -26.48
N GLN A 83 -56.81 15.52 -26.77
CA GLN A 83 -55.74 15.88 -25.83
C GLN A 83 -55.60 17.41 -25.82
N LEU A 84 -55.90 18.06 -24.70
CA LEU A 84 -56.04 19.51 -24.61
C LEU A 84 -54.72 20.21 -24.29
N ALA A 85 -53.96 19.65 -23.35
CA ALA A 85 -52.71 20.21 -22.87
C ALA A 85 -51.78 19.08 -22.39
N ARG A 86 -50.48 19.34 -22.34
CA ARG A 86 -49.54 18.52 -21.58
C ARG A 86 -49.29 19.20 -20.24
N ARG A 87 -49.39 18.43 -19.16
CA ARG A 87 -49.06 18.88 -17.81
C ARG A 87 -47.76 18.25 -17.36
N TRP A 88 -46.90 19.04 -16.73
CA TRP A 88 -45.72 18.57 -16.05
C TRP A 88 -45.66 19.11 -14.62
N VAL A 89 -45.47 18.22 -13.66
CA VAL A 89 -45.15 18.59 -12.27
C VAL A 89 -43.66 18.42 -12.04
N LEU A 90 -43.01 19.50 -11.62
CA LEU A 90 -41.58 19.60 -11.36
C LEU A 90 -41.35 19.93 -9.88
N THR A 91 -40.59 19.13 -9.14
CA THR A 91 -40.15 19.52 -7.79
C THR A 91 -39.01 20.53 -7.88
N ILE A 92 -38.93 21.51 -6.97
CA ILE A 92 -37.80 22.44 -6.85
C ILE A 92 -37.01 22.08 -5.57
N PRO A 93 -35.66 22.01 -5.59
CA PRO A 93 -34.88 21.81 -4.38
C PRO A 93 -35.08 22.97 -3.41
N ARG A 94 -35.44 22.66 -2.15
CA ARG A 94 -35.64 23.66 -1.09
C ARG A 94 -34.35 24.41 -0.72
N GLU A 95 -33.21 23.85 -1.09
CA GLU A 95 -31.88 24.42 -0.89
C GLU A 95 -31.64 25.62 -1.81
N ILE A 96 -32.39 25.74 -2.92
CA ILE A 96 -32.42 26.92 -3.79
C ILE A 96 -33.22 28.03 -3.09
N PRO A 97 -32.73 29.29 -3.08
CA PRO A 97 -33.46 30.42 -2.52
C PRO A 97 -34.85 30.64 -3.16
N PRO A 98 -35.91 30.92 -2.37
CA PRO A 98 -37.27 31.07 -2.91
C PRO A 98 -37.44 32.17 -3.98
N ASP A 99 -36.67 33.25 -3.88
CA ASP A 99 -36.64 34.36 -4.85
C ASP A 99 -36.13 33.92 -6.23
N GLN A 100 -35.42 32.79 -6.33
CA GLN A 100 -34.92 32.24 -7.58
C GLN A 100 -35.88 31.23 -8.23
N TYR A 101 -36.94 30.79 -7.55
CA TYR A 101 -37.83 29.75 -8.07
C TYR A 101 -38.47 30.14 -9.40
N ALA A 102 -39.01 31.36 -9.50
CA ALA A 102 -39.62 31.84 -10.73
C ALA A 102 -38.61 31.92 -11.88
N VAL A 103 -37.40 32.40 -11.61
CA VAL A 103 -36.34 32.54 -12.63
C VAL A 103 -35.91 31.17 -13.16
N LEU A 104 -35.68 30.20 -12.27
CA LEU A 104 -35.30 28.83 -12.63
C LEU A 104 -36.37 28.13 -13.48
N VAL A 105 -37.65 28.22 -13.10
CA VAL A 105 -38.74 27.59 -13.88
C VAL A 105 -38.95 28.30 -15.21
N ARG A 106 -38.86 29.64 -15.23
CA ARG A 106 -38.96 30.44 -16.46
C ARG A 106 -37.90 30.05 -17.46
N GLU A 107 -36.64 30.07 -17.05
CA GLU A 107 -35.51 29.74 -17.93
C GLU A 107 -35.63 28.33 -18.49
N PHE A 108 -36.04 27.36 -17.66
CA PHE A 108 -36.32 26.00 -18.13
C PHE A 108 -37.43 25.96 -19.18
N CYS A 109 -38.55 26.64 -18.92
CA CYS A 109 -39.67 26.67 -19.85
C CYS A 109 -39.31 27.36 -21.17
N GLU A 110 -38.54 28.46 -21.10
CA GLU A 110 -38.06 29.19 -22.27
C GLU A 110 -37.19 28.30 -23.17
N GLN A 111 -36.20 27.62 -22.59
CA GLN A 111 -35.24 26.80 -23.32
C GLN A 111 -35.86 25.51 -23.88
N GLN A 112 -36.75 24.87 -23.12
CA GLN A 112 -37.24 23.53 -23.45
C GLN A 112 -38.56 23.53 -24.21
N PHE A 113 -39.38 24.57 -24.06
CA PHE A 113 -40.71 24.62 -24.67
C PHE A 113 -40.94 25.83 -25.55
N VAL A 114 -40.75 27.03 -25.01
CA VAL A 114 -41.10 28.28 -25.72
C VAL A 114 -40.23 28.44 -26.97
N SER A 115 -38.93 28.15 -26.88
CA SER A 115 -38.04 28.15 -28.03
C SER A 115 -38.39 27.11 -29.11
N LYS A 116 -39.28 26.16 -28.80
CA LYS A 116 -39.79 25.13 -29.72
C LYS A 116 -41.20 25.43 -30.22
N GLY A 117 -41.76 26.60 -29.87
CA GLY A 117 -43.06 27.08 -30.32
C GLY A 117 -44.25 26.67 -29.45
N MET A 118 -44.01 26.10 -28.26
CA MET A 118 -45.08 25.84 -27.28
C MET A 118 -45.35 27.10 -26.45
N ILE A 119 -46.61 27.36 -26.09
CA ILE A 119 -46.93 28.27 -24.99
C ILE A 119 -46.80 27.49 -23.68
N ALA A 120 -46.14 28.09 -22.68
CA ALA A 120 -45.97 27.51 -21.36
C ALA A 120 -46.66 28.37 -20.30
N ASP A 121 -47.72 27.83 -19.69
CA ASP A 121 -48.38 28.41 -18.51
C ASP A 121 -47.90 27.66 -17.28
N PHE A 122 -47.19 28.31 -16.37
CA PHE A 122 -46.74 27.66 -15.16
C PHE A 122 -47.14 28.40 -13.88
N ALA A 123 -47.22 27.63 -12.80
CA ALA A 123 -47.43 28.14 -11.45
C ALA A 123 -46.55 27.39 -10.47
N ILE A 124 -46.01 28.12 -9.49
CA ILE A 124 -45.15 27.59 -8.43
C ILE A 124 -45.95 27.53 -7.13
N HIS A 125 -45.95 26.36 -6.52
CA HIS A 125 -46.65 26.03 -5.29
C HIS A 125 -45.64 25.72 -4.21
N ASP A 126 -45.82 26.33 -3.04
CA ASP A 126 -45.08 26.03 -1.82
C ASP A 126 -46.07 25.94 -0.65
N PRO A 127 -46.59 24.73 -0.38
CA PRO A 127 -47.63 24.54 0.63
C PRO A 127 -47.07 24.75 2.04
N HIS A 128 -47.89 25.27 2.95
CA HIS A 128 -47.49 25.53 4.34
C HIS A 128 -47.01 24.24 5.07
N PRO A 129 -45.93 24.31 5.86
CA PRO A 129 -45.08 25.48 6.10
C PRO A 129 -44.21 25.84 4.87
N PRO A 130 -43.95 27.13 4.59
CA PRO A 130 -43.11 27.53 3.46
C PRO A 130 -41.74 26.83 3.47
N GLY A 131 -41.22 26.52 2.28
CA GLY A 131 -39.98 25.77 2.06
C GLY A 131 -40.12 24.26 2.27
N HIS A 132 -41.34 23.75 2.52
CA HIS A 132 -41.54 22.33 2.79
C HIS A 132 -41.57 21.48 1.51
N ASN A 133 -42.23 21.95 0.45
CA ASN A 133 -42.34 21.22 -0.81
C ASN A 133 -42.56 22.17 -2.00
N PRO A 134 -41.59 23.02 -2.34
CA PRO A 134 -41.71 23.88 -3.51
C PRO A 134 -41.74 23.03 -4.79
N HIS A 135 -42.75 23.24 -5.63
CA HIS A 135 -42.93 22.53 -6.90
C HIS A 135 -43.63 23.43 -7.91
N ALA A 136 -43.38 23.20 -9.19
CA ALA A 136 -44.03 23.89 -10.29
C ALA A 136 -44.96 22.96 -11.05
N HIS A 137 -46.13 23.49 -11.43
CA HIS A 137 -47.00 22.92 -12.44
C HIS A 137 -46.77 23.69 -13.74
N VAL A 138 -46.46 23.00 -14.82
CA VAL A 138 -46.29 23.57 -16.17
C VAL A 138 -47.35 22.96 -17.08
N LEU A 139 -48.12 23.79 -17.77
CA LEU A 139 -49.15 23.42 -18.71
C LEU A 139 -48.74 23.93 -20.10
N LEU A 140 -48.62 23.00 -21.05
CA LEU A 140 -48.08 23.23 -22.39
C LEU A 140 -49.14 23.01 -23.45
N THR A 141 -49.17 23.88 -24.46
CA THR A 141 -50.04 23.74 -25.61
C THR A 141 -49.65 22.55 -26.49
N MET A 142 -50.64 21.87 -27.07
CA MET A 142 -50.43 20.66 -27.85
C MET A 142 -50.41 20.88 -29.37
N ARG A 143 -50.46 22.15 -29.82
CA ARG A 143 -50.45 22.56 -31.23
C ARG A 143 -49.43 23.68 -31.43
N ALA A 144 -48.76 23.64 -32.56
CA ALA A 144 -47.97 24.78 -33.04
C ALA A 144 -48.88 25.87 -33.61
N MET A 145 -48.30 27.05 -33.78
CA MET A 145 -48.90 28.17 -34.50
C MET A 145 -48.07 28.51 -35.74
N ASP A 146 -48.72 28.99 -36.78
CA ASP A 146 -48.03 29.61 -37.92
C ASP A 146 -47.54 31.03 -37.59
N GLU A 147 -46.91 31.69 -38.56
CA GLU A 147 -46.36 33.04 -38.44
C GLU A 147 -47.42 34.13 -38.17
N HIS A 148 -48.70 33.81 -38.32
CA HIS A 148 -49.82 34.72 -38.04
C HIS A 148 -50.55 34.37 -36.73
N GLY A 149 -50.00 33.46 -35.93
CA GLY A 149 -50.58 33.06 -34.65
C GLY A 149 -51.79 32.13 -34.77
N LYS A 150 -52.00 31.51 -35.93
CA LYS A 150 -53.11 30.57 -36.14
C LYS A 150 -52.68 29.14 -35.76
N TRP A 151 -53.55 28.45 -35.02
CA TRP A 151 -53.34 27.06 -34.63
C TRP A 151 -53.22 26.12 -35.84
N LEU A 152 -52.14 25.34 -35.86
CA LEU A 152 -51.88 24.31 -36.86
C LEU A 152 -52.57 22.98 -36.50
N PRO A 153 -52.87 22.12 -37.50
CA PRO A 153 -53.31 20.75 -37.25
C PRO A 153 -52.19 19.99 -36.53
N LYS A 154 -52.52 19.15 -35.53
CA LYS A 154 -51.51 18.30 -34.85
C LYS A 154 -50.79 17.36 -35.81
N SER A 155 -51.50 16.90 -36.82
CA SER A 155 -51.00 15.97 -37.81
C SER A 155 -51.67 16.17 -39.15
N ARG A 156 -50.99 15.75 -40.21
CA ARG A 156 -51.50 15.71 -41.57
C ARG A 156 -51.51 14.28 -42.10
N LYS A 157 -52.34 14.03 -43.11
CA LYS A 157 -52.36 12.77 -43.84
C LYS A 157 -51.40 12.88 -45.02
N VAL A 158 -50.46 11.95 -45.11
CA VAL A 158 -49.48 11.87 -46.21
C VAL A 158 -49.73 10.60 -46.99
N TYR A 159 -49.75 10.68 -48.32
CA TYR A 159 -49.89 9.52 -49.19
C TYR A 159 -48.52 8.88 -49.42
N ASP A 160 -48.46 7.55 -49.32
CA ASP A 160 -47.23 6.81 -49.57
C ASP A 160 -46.99 6.73 -51.08
N LEU A 161 -45.76 7.00 -51.50
CA LEU A 161 -45.34 6.97 -52.90
C LEU A 161 -44.51 5.71 -53.19
N ASP A 162 -44.61 5.18 -54.40
CA ASP A 162 -43.75 4.10 -54.90
C ASP A 162 -42.40 4.62 -55.43
N GLU A 163 -41.58 3.74 -55.99
CA GLU A 163 -40.25 4.07 -56.53
C GLU A 163 -40.29 5.11 -57.67
N ASN A 164 -41.44 5.29 -58.32
CA ASN A 164 -41.65 6.25 -59.40
C ASN A 164 -42.26 7.57 -58.92
N GLY A 165 -42.55 7.70 -57.62
CA GLY A 165 -43.22 8.87 -57.05
C GLY A 165 -44.73 8.88 -57.22
N GLU A 166 -45.34 7.77 -57.64
CA GLU A 166 -46.80 7.64 -57.77
C GLU A 166 -47.43 7.14 -56.46
N ARG A 167 -48.68 7.53 -56.19
CA ARG A 167 -49.38 7.10 -54.97
C ARG A 167 -49.64 5.59 -54.99
N ILE A 168 -49.34 4.92 -53.89
CA ILE A 168 -49.58 3.47 -53.78
C ILE A 168 -51.08 3.21 -53.58
N LYS A 169 -51.68 2.43 -54.48
CA LYS A 169 -53.07 1.97 -54.37
C LYS A 169 -53.13 0.61 -53.68
N LEU A 170 -53.92 0.49 -52.61
CA LEU A 170 -54.15 -0.79 -51.93
C LEU A 170 -55.15 -1.65 -52.71
N PRO A 171 -55.15 -3.00 -52.52
CA PRO A 171 -56.16 -3.89 -53.12
C PRO A 171 -57.61 -3.49 -52.83
N SER A 172 -57.85 -2.76 -51.73
CA SER A 172 -59.16 -2.21 -51.36
C SER A 172 -59.61 -1.01 -52.21
N GLY A 173 -58.78 -0.55 -53.15
CA GLY A 173 -59.03 0.65 -53.96
C GLY A 173 -58.70 1.97 -53.26
N ARG A 174 -58.37 1.95 -51.96
CA ARG A 174 -57.94 3.13 -51.20
C ARG A 174 -56.46 3.42 -51.44
N TRP A 175 -56.08 4.69 -51.41
CA TRP A 175 -54.67 5.08 -51.41
C TRP A 175 -54.03 4.77 -50.06
N LYS A 176 -52.83 4.18 -50.11
CA LYS A 176 -51.98 3.99 -48.93
C LYS A 176 -51.53 5.35 -48.41
N SER A 177 -51.64 5.55 -47.11
CA SER A 177 -51.30 6.80 -46.45
C SER A 177 -50.96 6.55 -45.00
N HIS A 178 -50.10 7.38 -44.44
CA HIS A 178 -49.82 7.43 -43.02
C HIS A 178 -50.14 8.81 -42.43
N LYS A 179 -50.19 8.85 -41.10
CA LYS A 179 -50.31 10.09 -40.33
C LYS A 179 -48.89 10.59 -40.05
N GLU A 180 -48.63 11.85 -40.38
CA GLU A 180 -47.40 12.55 -40.01
C GLU A 180 -47.76 13.65 -39.01
N ASP A 181 -47.10 13.67 -37.86
CA ASP A 181 -47.27 14.75 -36.89
C ASP A 181 -46.58 16.03 -37.41
N THR A 182 -47.21 17.18 -37.20
CA THR A 182 -46.67 18.47 -37.68
C THR A 182 -45.51 18.99 -36.85
N VAL A 183 -45.41 18.49 -35.61
CA VAL A 183 -44.32 18.75 -34.67
C VAL A 183 -43.98 17.45 -33.96
N ASP A 184 -42.75 17.32 -33.54
CA ASP A 184 -42.22 16.13 -32.88
C ASP A 184 -42.37 16.16 -31.36
N TRP A 185 -43.08 17.14 -30.80
CA TRP A 185 -43.20 17.36 -29.36
C TRP A 185 -43.69 16.14 -28.57
N ASN A 186 -44.38 15.18 -29.20
CA ASN A 186 -44.91 13.97 -28.55
C ASN A 186 -44.00 12.73 -28.69
N ASP A 187 -42.82 12.87 -29.31
CA ASP A 187 -41.82 11.81 -29.34
C ASP A 187 -41.37 11.47 -27.92
N GLN A 188 -41.34 10.18 -27.60
CA GLN A 188 -41.03 9.68 -26.26
C GLN A 188 -39.63 10.07 -25.81
N LYS A 189 -38.68 10.27 -26.73
CA LYS A 189 -37.31 10.71 -26.42
C LYS A 189 -37.28 12.02 -25.62
N TYR A 190 -38.25 12.91 -25.86
CA TYR A 190 -38.28 14.20 -25.19
C TYR A 190 -38.60 14.10 -23.70
N CYS A 191 -39.28 13.04 -23.26
CA CYS A 191 -39.45 12.78 -21.84
C CYS A 191 -38.10 12.63 -21.13
N GLU A 192 -37.17 11.86 -21.71
CA GLU A 192 -35.84 11.69 -21.13
C GLU A 192 -34.99 12.96 -21.26
N ILE A 193 -35.03 13.63 -22.42
CA ILE A 193 -34.30 14.89 -22.65
C ILE A 193 -34.75 15.93 -21.63
N TRP A 194 -36.05 16.24 -21.55
CA TRP A 194 -36.47 17.31 -20.66
C TRP A 194 -36.24 16.97 -19.19
N ARG A 195 -36.39 15.70 -18.79
CA ARG A 195 -36.04 15.28 -17.42
C ARG A 195 -34.57 15.56 -17.14
N HIS A 196 -33.68 15.22 -18.07
CA HIS A 196 -32.25 15.50 -17.91
C HIS A 196 -31.98 17.01 -17.87
N GLU A 197 -32.58 17.80 -18.76
CA GLU A 197 -32.40 19.26 -18.76
C GLU A 197 -32.92 19.91 -17.48
N TRP A 198 -33.99 19.37 -16.89
CA TRP A 198 -34.46 19.79 -15.57
C TRP A 198 -33.46 19.48 -14.46
N GLU A 199 -32.86 18.29 -14.48
CA GLU A 199 -31.78 17.92 -13.56
C GLU A 199 -30.58 18.87 -13.68
N VAL A 200 -30.16 19.15 -14.92
CA VAL A 200 -29.02 20.02 -15.24
C VAL A 200 -29.25 21.43 -14.71
N ILE A 201 -30.40 22.04 -15.02
CA ILE A 201 -30.68 23.41 -14.59
C ILE A 201 -30.80 23.50 -13.06
N GLN A 202 -31.45 22.53 -12.40
CA GLN A 202 -31.52 22.48 -10.94
C GLN A 202 -30.15 22.40 -10.30
N ASN A 203 -29.28 21.51 -10.81
CA ASN A 203 -27.93 21.35 -10.30
C ASN A 203 -27.07 22.60 -10.53
N ARG A 204 -27.26 23.30 -11.65
CA ARG A 204 -26.57 24.58 -11.91
C ARG A 204 -26.99 25.67 -10.93
N TYR A 205 -28.27 25.77 -10.58
CA TYR A 205 -28.73 26.71 -9.55
C TYR A 205 -28.27 26.30 -8.14
N LEU A 206 -28.22 25.01 -7.82
CA LEU A 206 -27.63 24.54 -6.56
C LEU A 206 -26.15 24.93 -6.46
N ASP A 207 -25.39 24.73 -7.53
CA ASP A 207 -23.98 25.10 -7.63
C ASP A 207 -23.77 26.62 -7.48
N ALA A 208 -24.57 27.43 -8.19
CA ALA A 208 -24.51 28.89 -8.11
C ALA A 208 -24.86 29.48 -6.73
N ASN A 209 -25.50 28.69 -5.86
CA ASN A 209 -25.81 29.06 -4.48
C ASN A 209 -24.93 28.31 -3.45
N ASP A 210 -23.78 27.80 -3.88
CA ASP A 210 -22.80 27.09 -3.03
C ASP A 210 -23.41 25.91 -2.26
N ARG A 211 -24.42 25.25 -2.83
CA ARG A 211 -25.08 24.10 -2.22
C ARG A 211 -24.34 22.82 -2.60
N PRO A 212 -23.95 21.95 -1.64
CA PRO A 212 -23.32 20.67 -1.94
C PRO A 212 -24.29 19.62 -2.51
N GLU A 213 -25.60 19.83 -2.37
CA GLU A 213 -26.61 18.90 -2.83
C GLU A 213 -26.67 18.79 -4.36
N ARG A 214 -26.87 17.57 -4.87
CA ARG A 214 -27.13 17.32 -6.29
C ARG A 214 -28.36 16.43 -6.49
N VAL A 215 -29.11 16.74 -7.54
CA VAL A 215 -30.25 16.00 -8.07
C VAL A 215 -29.74 15.01 -9.11
N ASP A 216 -30.28 13.79 -9.09
CA ASP A 216 -30.15 12.82 -10.17
C ASP A 216 -31.53 12.20 -10.39
N LEU A 217 -32.14 12.47 -11.55
CA LEU A 217 -33.49 12.05 -11.92
C LEU A 217 -33.53 10.67 -12.56
N ARG A 218 -32.38 9.99 -12.69
CA ARG A 218 -32.32 8.58 -13.09
C ARG A 218 -32.81 7.70 -11.93
N SER A 219 -33.24 6.49 -12.25
CA SER A 219 -33.56 5.49 -11.22
C SER A 219 -32.29 5.08 -10.47
N TYR A 220 -32.41 4.61 -9.22
CA TYR A 220 -31.27 4.09 -8.45
C TYR A 220 -30.47 3.03 -9.24
N ALA A 221 -31.14 2.16 -9.99
CA ALA A 221 -30.49 1.19 -10.88
C ALA A 221 -29.63 1.86 -11.97
N ARG A 222 -30.13 2.89 -12.65
CA ARG A 222 -29.36 3.65 -13.67
C ARG A 222 -28.23 4.49 -13.05
N GLN A 223 -28.30 4.80 -11.76
CA GLN A 223 -27.21 5.42 -10.99
C GLN A 223 -26.16 4.41 -10.52
N GLY A 224 -26.38 3.10 -10.70
CA GLY A 224 -25.53 2.05 -10.15
C GLY A 224 -25.65 1.91 -8.62
N LEU A 225 -26.70 2.46 -8.03
CA LEU A 225 -26.98 2.37 -6.61
C LEU A 225 -27.83 1.13 -6.32
N ASP A 226 -27.29 0.24 -5.51
CA ASP A 226 -28.04 -0.90 -4.98
C ASP A 226 -28.89 -0.42 -3.79
N ILE A 227 -29.98 0.29 -4.13
CA ILE A 227 -30.99 0.81 -3.20
C ILE A 227 -32.35 0.44 -3.78
N VAL A 228 -33.17 -0.24 -2.97
CA VAL A 228 -34.54 -0.57 -3.36
C VAL A 228 -35.41 0.69 -3.22
N PRO A 229 -36.08 1.16 -4.29
CA PRO A 229 -36.95 2.34 -4.21
C PRO A 229 -38.22 2.05 -3.40
N THR A 230 -38.70 3.03 -2.65
CA THR A 230 -40.00 2.97 -1.97
C THR A 230 -41.16 3.10 -2.96
N VAL A 231 -42.31 2.54 -2.61
CA VAL A 231 -43.56 2.68 -3.38
C VAL A 231 -44.24 4.01 -3.02
N HIS A 232 -44.84 4.68 -4.00
CA HIS A 232 -45.52 5.96 -3.79
C HIS A 232 -46.71 5.82 -2.82
N GLU A 233 -46.66 6.58 -1.72
CA GLU A 233 -47.76 6.71 -0.76
C GLU A 233 -48.70 7.81 -1.24
N GLY A 234 -49.83 7.43 -1.84
CA GLY A 234 -50.88 8.38 -2.20
C GLY A 234 -51.43 9.16 -1.00
N THR A 235 -52.13 10.26 -1.25
CA THR A 235 -52.66 11.16 -0.20
C THR A 235 -53.48 10.44 0.87
N ALA A 236 -54.37 9.53 0.46
CA ALA A 236 -55.20 8.74 1.37
C ALA A 236 -54.36 7.83 2.29
N VAL A 237 -53.35 7.14 1.72
CA VAL A 237 -52.42 6.28 2.48
C VAL A 237 -51.68 7.11 3.51
N ARG A 238 -51.14 8.26 3.11
CA ARG A 238 -50.39 9.15 4.01
C ARG A 238 -51.27 9.74 5.12
N GLN A 239 -52.53 10.03 4.85
CA GLN A 239 -53.49 10.48 5.87
C GLN A 239 -53.81 9.36 6.88
N MET A 240 -54.00 8.13 6.43
CA MET A 240 -54.21 6.97 7.32
C MET A 240 -52.99 6.74 8.22
N GLU A 241 -51.79 6.70 7.65
CA GLU A 241 -50.53 6.54 8.39
C GLU A 241 -50.31 7.68 9.40
N LYS A 242 -50.66 8.93 9.05
CA LYS A 242 -50.59 10.08 9.97
C LYS A 242 -51.52 9.92 11.18
N ARG A 243 -52.63 9.19 11.04
CA ARG A 243 -53.55 8.84 12.14
C ARG A 243 -53.11 7.59 12.91
N GLY A 244 -51.94 7.03 12.61
CA GLY A 244 -51.42 5.80 13.23
C GLY A 244 -52.00 4.51 12.66
N ILE A 245 -52.80 4.59 11.58
CA ILE A 245 -53.35 3.40 10.92
C ILE A 245 -52.31 2.86 9.95
N GLN A 246 -51.80 1.67 10.24
CA GLN A 246 -50.85 1.00 9.36
C GLN A 246 -51.53 0.50 8.08
N THR A 247 -50.86 0.73 6.95
CA THR A 247 -51.29 0.34 5.62
C THR A 247 -50.29 -0.64 5.02
N ASN A 248 -50.73 -1.46 4.07
CA ASN A 248 -49.84 -2.40 3.38
C ASN A 248 -48.67 -1.67 2.68
N ILE A 249 -48.95 -0.51 2.06
CA ILE A 249 -47.92 0.32 1.40
C ILE A 249 -46.95 0.91 2.42
N GLY A 250 -47.45 1.43 3.55
CA GLY A 250 -46.60 1.97 4.61
C GLY A 250 -45.72 0.89 5.27
N ASN A 251 -46.25 -0.32 5.47
CA ASN A 251 -45.48 -1.47 5.96
C ASN A 251 -44.37 -1.86 4.97
N LEU A 252 -44.71 -2.02 3.69
CA LEU A 252 -43.73 -2.30 2.64
C LEU A 252 -42.61 -1.24 2.59
N ASN A 253 -42.96 0.04 2.69
CA ASN A 253 -41.96 1.12 2.71
C ASN A 253 -41.10 1.12 3.99
N ARG A 254 -41.65 0.72 5.15
CA ARG A 254 -40.86 0.52 6.37
C ARG A 254 -39.85 -0.62 6.20
N GLU A 255 -40.27 -1.73 5.61
CA GLU A 255 -39.41 -2.89 5.30
C GLU A 255 -38.31 -2.53 4.31
N ILE A 256 -38.64 -1.86 3.20
CA ILE A 256 -37.67 -1.38 2.20
C ILE A 256 -36.63 -0.46 2.86
N ARG A 257 -37.06 0.49 3.70
CA ARG A 257 -36.14 1.38 4.43
C ARG A 257 -35.25 0.60 5.39
N ALA A 258 -35.78 -0.41 6.08
CA ALA A 258 -35.00 -1.26 6.98
C ALA A 258 -33.95 -2.09 6.22
N ALA A 259 -34.34 -2.72 5.10
CA ALA A 259 -33.45 -3.47 4.22
C ALA A 259 -32.33 -2.58 3.66
N ASN A 260 -32.67 -1.39 3.16
CA ASN A 260 -31.68 -0.43 2.66
C ASN A 260 -30.69 0.01 3.76
N ARG A 261 -31.15 0.22 5.01
CA ARG A 261 -30.27 0.53 6.14
C ARG A 261 -29.32 -0.63 6.46
N LEU A 262 -29.84 -1.85 6.52
CA LEU A 262 -29.04 -3.06 6.77
C LEU A 262 -27.98 -3.23 5.68
N MET A 263 -28.38 -3.10 4.42
CA MET A 263 -27.46 -3.22 3.29
C MET A 263 -26.35 -2.17 3.33
N LYS A 264 -26.68 -0.91 3.68
CA LYS A 264 -25.68 0.14 3.90
C LYS A 264 -24.70 -0.23 5.02
N SER A 265 -25.18 -0.75 6.15
CA SER A 265 -24.29 -1.18 7.25
C SER A 265 -23.38 -2.34 6.85
N ILE A 266 -23.89 -3.31 6.08
CA ILE A 266 -23.10 -4.45 5.59
C ILE A 266 -21.99 -3.94 4.68
N ARG A 267 -22.28 -3.02 3.75
CA ARG A 267 -21.25 -2.43 2.87
C ARG A 267 -20.17 -1.68 3.66
N GLN A 268 -20.56 -0.90 4.66
CA GLN A 268 -19.60 -0.20 5.52
C GLN A 268 -18.71 -1.18 6.28
N LEU A 269 -19.30 -2.25 6.83
CA LEU A 269 -18.57 -3.29 7.53
C LEU A 269 -17.56 -3.99 6.60
N ILE A 270 -17.97 -4.33 5.37
CA ILE A 270 -17.06 -4.91 4.37
C ILE A 270 -15.91 -3.95 4.03
N GLN A 271 -16.18 -2.66 3.87
CA GLN A 271 -15.13 -1.66 3.61
C GLN A 271 -14.14 -1.57 4.77
N ASN A 272 -14.64 -1.53 6.00
CA ASN A 272 -13.80 -1.50 7.20
C ASN A 272 -12.94 -2.76 7.30
N LEU A 273 -13.53 -3.95 7.08
CA LEU A 273 -12.78 -5.21 7.08
C LEU A 273 -11.70 -5.25 6.00
N LYS A 274 -11.97 -4.75 4.79
CA LYS A 274 -10.94 -4.62 3.74
C LYS A 274 -9.80 -3.71 4.19
N GLY A 275 -10.11 -2.59 4.85
CA GLY A 275 -9.10 -1.71 5.45
C GLY A 275 -8.22 -2.44 6.47
N TRP A 276 -8.84 -3.16 7.39
CA TRP A 276 -8.12 -3.95 8.40
C TRP A 276 -7.25 -5.05 7.81
N ILE A 277 -7.71 -5.73 6.75
CA ILE A 277 -6.92 -6.75 6.05
C ILE A 277 -5.66 -6.13 5.43
N THR A 278 -5.79 -4.96 4.80
CA THR A 278 -4.64 -4.24 4.24
C THR A 278 -3.64 -3.86 5.33
N GLU A 279 -4.12 -3.26 6.42
CA GLU A 279 -3.27 -2.84 7.55
C GLU A 279 -2.56 -4.05 8.20
N LEU A 280 -3.27 -5.16 8.42
CA LEU A 280 -2.67 -6.41 8.90
C LEU A 280 -1.61 -6.94 7.93
N GLY A 281 -1.84 -6.82 6.63
CA GLY A 281 -0.87 -7.19 5.59
C GLY A 281 0.41 -6.36 5.67
N GLU A 282 0.31 -5.06 5.92
CA GLU A 282 1.44 -4.16 6.11
C GLU A 282 2.20 -4.47 7.42
N LYS A 283 1.48 -4.62 8.53
CA LYS A 283 2.08 -5.00 9.83
C LYS A 283 2.80 -6.34 9.76
N ARG A 284 2.26 -7.31 9.01
CA ARG A 284 2.93 -8.59 8.77
C ARG A 284 4.23 -8.40 7.99
N LYS A 285 4.27 -7.54 6.98
CA LYS A 285 5.50 -7.23 6.23
C LYS A 285 6.54 -6.55 7.11
N GLU A 286 6.13 -5.57 7.91
CA GLU A 286 7.00 -4.89 8.88
C GLU A 286 7.60 -5.90 9.87
N LEU A 287 6.77 -6.76 10.45
CA LEU A 287 7.23 -7.80 11.38
C LEU A 287 8.19 -8.79 10.72
N LEU A 288 7.91 -9.21 9.48
CA LEU A 288 8.82 -10.08 8.73
C LEU A 288 10.15 -9.39 8.42
N ALA A 289 10.13 -8.10 8.07
CA ALA A 289 11.34 -7.32 7.84
C ALA A 289 12.16 -7.13 9.13
N GLN A 290 11.51 -6.89 10.27
CA GLN A 290 12.14 -6.83 11.58
C GLN A 290 12.78 -8.17 11.94
N LYS A 291 12.05 -9.28 11.82
CA LYS A 291 12.60 -10.62 12.06
C LYS A 291 13.77 -10.94 11.13
N ALA A 292 13.66 -10.60 9.85
CA ALA A 292 14.76 -10.80 8.90
C ALA A 292 15.98 -9.94 9.24
N ALA A 293 15.77 -8.71 9.74
CA ALA A 293 16.86 -7.84 10.19
C ALA A 293 17.53 -8.38 11.47
N GLU A 294 16.75 -8.86 12.45
CA GLU A 294 17.25 -9.54 13.65
C GLU A 294 18.04 -10.80 13.27
N GLU A 295 17.47 -11.67 12.45
CA GLU A 295 18.14 -12.88 11.97
C GLU A 295 19.43 -12.55 11.21
N ALA A 296 19.45 -11.47 10.41
CA ALA A 296 20.65 -11.06 9.67
C ALA A 296 21.83 -10.70 10.58
N THR A 297 21.60 -10.35 11.86
CA THR A 297 22.66 -10.09 12.84
C THR A 297 23.23 -11.34 13.49
N LEU A 298 22.58 -12.51 13.33
CA LEU A 298 23.06 -13.77 13.90
C LEU A 298 24.36 -14.21 13.22
N LEU A 299 25.25 -14.82 13.99
CA LEU A 299 26.56 -15.29 13.51
C LEU A 299 26.46 -16.16 12.25
N PRO A 300 25.51 -17.13 12.14
CA PRO A 300 25.40 -17.94 10.92
C PRO A 300 25.13 -17.10 9.67
N ASN A 301 24.26 -16.10 9.77
CA ASN A 301 23.90 -15.25 8.64
C ASN A 301 25.03 -14.26 8.30
N LEU A 302 25.75 -13.75 9.30
CA LEU A 302 26.96 -12.94 9.09
C LEU A 302 28.07 -13.75 8.40
N LEU A 303 28.23 -15.03 8.74
CA LEU A 303 29.19 -15.93 8.08
C LEU A 303 28.80 -16.22 6.63
N MET A 304 27.50 -16.39 6.34
CA MET A 304 27.02 -16.49 4.96
C MET A 304 27.27 -15.18 4.18
N LYS A 305 27.04 -14.02 4.80
CA LYS A 305 27.36 -12.71 4.19
C LYS A 305 28.86 -12.56 3.93
N TYR A 306 29.71 -13.05 4.83
CA TYR A 306 31.16 -13.12 4.59
C TYR A 306 31.51 -13.97 3.36
N MET A 307 30.84 -15.11 3.14
CA MET A 307 31.04 -15.92 1.94
C MET A 307 30.70 -15.17 0.65
N GLU A 308 29.61 -14.39 0.63
CA GLU A 308 29.26 -13.58 -0.54
C GLU A 308 30.30 -12.48 -0.81
N ILE A 309 30.80 -11.82 0.23
CA ILE A 309 31.91 -10.85 0.10
C ILE A 309 33.14 -11.53 -0.49
N ARG A 310 33.50 -12.73 -0.03
CA ARG A 310 34.64 -13.48 -0.56
C ARG A 310 34.46 -13.96 -1.99
N LYS A 311 33.23 -14.26 -2.39
CA LYS A 311 32.88 -14.61 -3.77
C LYS A 311 33.07 -13.40 -4.68
N GLU A 312 32.60 -12.23 -4.26
CA GLU A 312 32.76 -10.97 -5.01
C GLU A 312 34.25 -10.56 -5.12
N GLU A 313 35.04 -10.70 -4.05
CA GLU A 313 36.50 -10.44 -4.08
C GLU A 313 37.26 -11.30 -5.09
N ARG A 314 36.71 -12.47 -5.45
CA ARG A 314 37.33 -13.42 -6.39
C ARG A 314 36.71 -13.37 -7.80
N LYS A 315 35.85 -12.40 -8.10
CA LYS A 315 35.19 -12.32 -9.41
C LYS A 315 36.18 -12.25 -10.58
N ASP A 316 37.34 -11.65 -10.36
CA ASP A 316 38.39 -11.46 -11.38
C ASP A 316 39.43 -12.62 -11.39
N TRP A 317 39.27 -13.65 -10.55
CA TRP A 317 40.17 -14.80 -10.51
C TRP A 317 39.88 -15.79 -11.65
N THR A 318 40.83 -16.69 -11.91
CA THR A 318 40.58 -17.83 -12.81
C THR A 318 39.44 -18.70 -12.27
N ARG A 319 38.73 -19.41 -13.16
CA ARG A 319 37.63 -20.32 -12.75
C ARG A 319 38.10 -21.42 -11.79
N ALA A 320 39.34 -21.91 -11.96
CA ALA A 320 39.94 -22.87 -11.05
C ALA A 320 40.24 -22.24 -9.67
N GLY A 321 40.75 -21.01 -9.64
CA GLY A 321 40.99 -20.23 -8.43
C GLY A 321 39.69 -19.92 -7.67
N GLN A 322 38.63 -19.53 -8.37
CA GLN A 322 37.29 -19.30 -7.81
C GLN A 322 36.74 -20.55 -7.13
N ASN A 323 36.79 -21.70 -7.81
CA ASN A 323 36.31 -22.97 -7.27
C ASN A 323 37.10 -23.41 -6.03
N ARG A 324 38.43 -23.31 -6.09
CA ARG A 324 39.31 -23.66 -4.97
C ARG A 324 39.07 -22.76 -3.76
N GLY A 325 39.00 -21.45 -3.97
CA GLY A 325 38.73 -20.47 -2.92
C GLY A 325 37.35 -20.65 -2.30
N THR A 326 36.32 -20.90 -3.11
CA THR A 326 34.96 -21.17 -2.64
C THR A 326 34.91 -22.45 -1.80
N SER A 327 35.58 -23.52 -2.24
CA SER A 327 35.64 -24.78 -1.49
C SER A 327 36.35 -24.61 -0.13
N GLN A 328 37.44 -23.84 -0.08
CA GLN A 328 38.16 -23.55 1.15
C GLN A 328 37.34 -22.72 2.13
N ASP A 329 36.70 -21.64 1.67
CA ASP A 329 35.84 -20.81 2.52
C ASP A 329 34.64 -21.61 3.02
N LEU A 330 34.02 -22.42 2.17
CA LEU A 330 32.89 -23.28 2.57
C LEU A 330 33.30 -24.24 3.69
N LYS A 331 34.48 -24.85 3.58
CA LYS A 331 35.01 -25.74 4.62
C LYS A 331 35.23 -24.97 5.94
N ALA A 332 35.91 -23.83 5.88
CA ALA A 332 36.22 -23.02 7.06
C ALA A 332 34.95 -22.48 7.76
N VAL A 333 33.97 -22.00 6.98
CA VAL A 333 32.70 -21.51 7.50
C VAL A 333 31.85 -22.65 8.08
N SER A 334 31.83 -23.83 7.45
CA SER A 334 31.11 -25.01 7.97
C SER A 334 31.69 -25.51 9.29
N GLU A 335 33.02 -25.56 9.42
CA GLU A 335 33.71 -25.89 10.67
C GLU A 335 33.38 -24.88 11.78
N ALA A 336 33.38 -23.59 11.46
CA ALA A 336 33.00 -22.55 12.40
C ALA A 336 31.52 -22.61 12.81
N LEU A 337 30.59 -22.84 11.88
CA LEU A 337 29.17 -23.00 12.18
C LEU A 337 28.93 -24.18 13.13
N SER A 338 29.63 -25.30 12.90
CA SER A 338 29.58 -26.48 13.75
C SER A 338 30.10 -26.17 15.15
N TYR A 339 31.22 -25.45 15.24
CA TYR A 339 31.83 -25.03 16.50
C TYR A 339 30.93 -24.06 17.29
N LEU A 340 30.40 -23.02 16.64
CA LEU A 340 29.47 -22.06 17.24
C LEU A 340 28.22 -22.76 17.79
N ARG A 341 27.66 -23.70 17.01
CA ARG A 341 26.52 -24.52 17.45
C ARG A 341 26.88 -25.36 18.68
N GLN A 342 28.05 -26.01 18.70
CA GLN A 342 28.49 -26.83 19.82
C GLN A 342 28.67 -26.00 21.11
N LYS A 343 29.13 -24.75 20.98
CA LYS A 343 29.34 -23.83 22.10
C LYS A 343 28.10 -23.00 22.46
N GLY A 344 27.00 -23.12 21.71
CA GLY A 344 25.77 -22.36 21.92
C GLY A 344 25.90 -20.86 21.62
N LEU A 345 26.84 -20.48 20.75
CA LEU A 345 27.12 -19.08 20.41
C LEU A 345 26.33 -18.70 19.14
N SER A 346 25.44 -17.72 19.25
CA SER A 346 24.49 -17.38 18.18
C SER A 346 24.54 -15.92 17.76
N THR A 347 24.92 -15.02 18.67
CA THR A 347 25.00 -13.56 18.46
C THR A 347 26.45 -13.05 18.52
N VAL A 348 26.66 -11.81 18.08
CA VAL A 348 27.98 -11.17 18.18
C VAL A 348 28.36 -10.94 19.64
N GLU A 349 27.38 -10.61 20.48
CA GLU A 349 27.52 -10.43 21.92
C GLU A 349 27.98 -11.74 22.60
N ASP A 350 27.39 -12.88 22.23
CA ASP A 350 27.80 -14.20 22.71
C ASP A 350 29.28 -14.46 22.38
N LEU A 351 29.67 -14.16 21.14
CA LEU A 351 31.04 -14.35 20.64
C LEU A 351 32.05 -13.49 21.41
N GLU A 352 31.75 -12.21 21.61
CA GLU A 352 32.64 -11.28 22.31
C GLU A 352 32.76 -11.62 23.80
N ALA A 353 31.64 -11.94 24.47
CA ALA A 353 31.63 -12.38 25.86
C ALA A 353 32.44 -13.68 26.05
N PHE A 354 32.34 -14.63 25.12
CA PHE A 354 33.09 -15.88 25.16
C PHE A 354 34.59 -15.67 24.89
N LEU A 355 34.94 -14.77 23.97
CA LEU A 355 36.32 -14.38 23.69
C LEU A 355 36.98 -13.74 24.92
N GLU A 356 36.27 -12.84 25.60
CA GLU A 356 36.76 -12.15 26.79
C GLU A 356 36.98 -13.12 27.95
N SER A 357 36.01 -14.00 28.23
CA SER A 357 36.12 -15.00 29.30
C SER A 357 37.23 -16.02 29.04
N SER A 358 37.32 -16.54 27.81
CA SER A 358 38.39 -17.45 27.39
C SER A 358 39.77 -16.77 27.43
N GLY A 359 39.82 -15.48 27.08
CA GLY A 359 41.02 -14.66 27.17
C GLY A 359 41.54 -14.52 28.60
N LYS A 360 40.64 -14.28 29.56
CA LYS A 360 40.95 -14.24 31.00
C LYS A 360 41.46 -15.59 31.49
N SER A 361 40.76 -16.68 31.21
CA SER A 361 41.21 -18.03 31.58
C SER A 361 42.61 -18.36 31.05
N ALA A 362 42.90 -18.02 29.79
CA ALA A 362 44.23 -18.21 29.22
C ALA A 362 45.30 -17.33 29.90
N ALA A 363 44.96 -16.11 30.31
CA ALA A 363 45.86 -15.25 31.05
C ALA A 363 46.12 -15.81 32.46
N ASP A 364 45.09 -16.31 33.13
CA ASP A 364 45.17 -16.89 34.47
C ASP A 364 46.06 -18.14 34.48
N TYR A 365 45.87 -19.07 33.55
CA TYR A 365 46.75 -20.23 33.42
C TYR A 365 48.21 -19.82 33.19
N ARG A 366 48.47 -18.85 32.30
CA ARG A 366 49.85 -18.34 32.10
C ARG A 366 50.42 -17.70 33.36
N ASN A 367 49.61 -16.94 34.10
CA ASN A 367 50.02 -16.27 35.33
C ASN A 367 50.32 -17.27 36.45
N GLN A 368 49.60 -18.40 36.50
CA GLN A 368 49.86 -19.49 37.45
C GLN A 368 51.07 -20.35 37.05
N MET A 369 51.32 -20.55 35.76
CA MET A 369 52.46 -21.33 35.24
C MET A 369 53.78 -20.59 35.35
N LYS A 370 53.83 -19.30 34.96
CA LYS A 370 55.06 -18.49 34.96
C LYS A 370 55.91 -18.56 36.23
N PRO A 371 55.35 -18.37 37.45
CA PRO A 371 56.16 -18.46 38.68
C PRO A 371 56.64 -19.88 38.94
N LYS A 372 55.86 -20.91 38.58
CA LYS A 372 56.25 -22.33 38.72
C LYS A 372 57.39 -22.69 37.77
N GLU A 373 57.32 -22.26 36.51
CA GLU A 373 58.41 -22.42 35.53
C GLU A 373 59.68 -21.69 35.97
N ALA A 374 59.54 -20.48 36.52
CA ALA A 374 60.67 -19.73 37.06
C ALA A 374 61.31 -20.47 38.24
N ARG A 375 60.49 -20.99 39.17
CA ARG A 375 60.96 -21.77 40.32
C ARG A 375 61.63 -23.07 39.90
N SER A 376 61.04 -23.80 38.97
CA SER A 376 61.60 -25.05 38.41
C SER A 376 62.98 -24.82 37.79
N LYS A 377 63.17 -23.73 37.04
CA LYS A 377 64.48 -23.33 36.50
C LYS A 377 65.50 -23.01 37.59
N VAL A 378 65.06 -22.37 38.68
CA VAL A 378 65.94 -22.06 39.82
C VAL A 378 66.41 -23.35 40.48
N ILE A 379 65.50 -24.30 40.74
CA ILE A 379 65.83 -25.61 41.33
C ILE A 379 66.78 -26.41 40.44
N ASP A 380 66.53 -26.47 39.12
CA ASP A 380 67.46 -27.10 38.17
C ASP A 380 68.86 -26.47 38.26
N GLY A 381 68.93 -25.14 38.32
CA GLY A 381 70.18 -24.40 38.50
C GLY A 381 70.88 -24.72 39.84
N ILE A 382 70.12 -24.88 40.93
CA ILE A 382 70.67 -25.26 42.25
C ILE A 382 71.20 -26.69 42.21
N LEU A 383 70.45 -27.65 41.66
CA LEU A 383 70.85 -29.05 41.55
C LEU A 383 72.09 -29.22 40.66
N ALA A 384 72.14 -28.52 39.53
CA ALA A 384 73.32 -28.45 38.67
C ALA A 384 74.51 -27.86 39.42
N SER A 385 74.33 -26.72 40.10
CA SER A 385 75.41 -26.07 40.86
C SER A 385 75.92 -26.93 42.03
N ARG A 386 75.04 -27.66 42.73
CA ARG A 386 75.45 -28.62 43.78
C ARG A 386 76.27 -29.78 43.21
N THR A 387 75.92 -30.25 42.02
CA THR A 387 76.66 -31.30 41.30
C THR A 387 78.04 -30.79 40.88
N ASP A 388 78.09 -29.61 40.26
CA ASP A 388 79.32 -28.94 39.84
C ASP A 388 80.28 -28.68 41.02
N CYS A 389 79.75 -28.18 42.15
CA CYS A 389 80.52 -28.00 43.38
C CYS A 389 81.10 -29.33 43.90
N LYS A 390 80.34 -30.43 43.83
CA LYS A 390 80.82 -31.76 44.28
C LYS A 390 81.92 -32.30 43.38
N GLU A 391 81.72 -32.26 42.07
CA GLU A 391 82.68 -32.74 41.06
C GLU A 391 83.98 -31.94 41.09
N CYS A 392 83.89 -30.62 41.21
CA CYS A 392 85.04 -29.73 41.12
C CYS A 392 85.75 -29.52 42.47
N LYS A 393 85.19 -30.02 43.60
CA LYS A 393 85.69 -29.76 44.96
C LYS A 393 87.17 -30.11 45.14
N ALA A 394 87.58 -31.29 44.71
CA ALA A 394 88.96 -31.77 44.90
C ALA A 394 89.99 -30.92 44.14
N VAL A 395 89.61 -30.44 42.94
CA VAL A 395 90.45 -29.55 42.12
C VAL A 395 90.47 -28.14 42.71
N TYR A 396 89.33 -27.66 43.18
CA TYR A 396 89.21 -26.35 43.81
C TYR A 396 89.95 -26.25 45.15
N GLU A 397 89.94 -27.30 45.98
CA GLU A 397 90.73 -27.36 47.22
C GLU A 397 92.24 -27.34 46.95
N LYS A 398 92.70 -28.01 45.88
CA LYS A 398 94.10 -27.91 45.41
C LYS A 398 94.42 -26.49 44.99
N TYR A 399 93.53 -25.84 44.22
CA TYR A 399 93.67 -24.45 43.82
C TYR A 399 93.71 -23.48 45.01
N GLN A 400 92.89 -23.70 46.05
CA GLN A 400 92.87 -22.87 47.26
C GLN A 400 94.21 -22.92 48.03
N LYS A 401 94.83 -24.10 48.10
CA LYS A 401 96.12 -24.34 48.79
C LYS A 401 97.33 -23.75 48.05
N ILE A 402 97.16 -23.22 46.83
CA ILE A 402 98.22 -22.51 46.10
C ILE A 402 98.21 -21.04 46.54
N PHE A 403 99.32 -20.60 47.16
CA PHE A 403 99.48 -19.22 47.65
C PHE A 403 100.31 -18.33 46.71
N PHE A 404 101.16 -18.92 45.87
CA PHE A 404 101.99 -18.17 44.92
C PHE A 404 101.17 -17.72 43.71
N LYS A 405 101.01 -16.39 43.55
CA LYS A 405 100.08 -15.77 42.59
C LYS A 405 100.28 -16.22 41.13
N LYS A 406 101.53 -16.39 40.69
CA LYS A 406 101.90 -16.81 39.33
C LYS A 406 101.53 -18.28 39.03
N ILE A 407 101.73 -19.16 40.02
CA ILE A 407 101.40 -20.60 39.94
C ILE A 407 99.88 -20.79 40.07
N LYS A 408 99.23 -20.02 40.94
CA LYS A 408 97.76 -20.02 41.13
C LYS A 408 97.02 -19.61 39.86
N GLY A 409 97.52 -18.59 39.16
CA GLY A 409 96.98 -18.15 37.88
C GLY A 409 97.11 -19.20 36.78
N LYS A 410 98.27 -19.89 36.70
CA LYS A 410 98.49 -20.97 35.73
C LYS A 410 97.59 -22.19 36.00
N PHE A 411 97.46 -22.59 37.27
CA PHE A 411 96.58 -23.68 37.68
C PHE A 411 95.11 -23.42 37.34
N LYS A 412 94.63 -22.17 37.48
CA LYS A 412 93.26 -21.79 37.11
C LYS A 412 93.00 -21.83 35.60
N GLN A 413 94.03 -21.63 34.77
CA GLN A 413 93.93 -21.75 33.31
C GLN A 413 93.99 -23.20 32.83
N GLU A 414 94.80 -24.04 33.49
CA GLU A 414 94.95 -25.47 33.17
C GLU A 414 93.77 -26.32 33.71
N HIS A 415 93.03 -25.83 34.70
CA HIS A 415 91.90 -26.52 35.33
C HIS A 415 90.59 -25.70 35.26
N PRO A 416 89.79 -25.84 34.18
CA PRO A 416 88.50 -25.13 34.03
C PRO A 416 87.48 -25.46 35.14
N GLU A 417 87.68 -26.55 35.89
CA GLU A 417 86.90 -26.94 37.07
C GLU A 417 86.91 -25.85 38.16
N VAL A 418 87.96 -25.03 38.23
CA VAL A 418 88.04 -23.91 39.20
C VAL A 418 86.99 -22.84 38.89
N ALA A 419 86.84 -22.45 37.62
CA ALA A 419 85.85 -21.46 37.20
C ALA A 419 84.42 -22.02 37.30
N ARG A 420 84.24 -23.32 37.00
CA ARG A 420 82.96 -24.03 37.17
C ARG A 420 82.54 -24.06 38.64
N TYR A 421 83.46 -24.35 39.56
CA TYR A 421 83.20 -24.30 41.01
C TYR A 421 82.86 -22.89 41.49
N GLU A 422 83.62 -21.86 41.10
CA GLU A 422 83.34 -20.47 41.48
C GLU A 422 81.94 -20.01 41.03
N LYS A 423 81.57 -20.29 39.77
CA LYS A 423 80.24 -19.96 39.23
C LYS A 423 79.11 -20.70 39.95
N ALA A 424 79.31 -21.99 40.26
CA ALA A 424 78.34 -22.79 40.99
C ALA A 424 78.18 -22.33 42.45
N ALA A 425 79.29 -21.98 43.11
CA ALA A 425 79.28 -21.43 44.47
C ALA A 425 78.58 -20.06 44.52
N ASP A 426 78.85 -19.17 43.55
CA ASP A 426 78.18 -17.87 43.43
C ASP A 426 76.67 -18.02 43.15
N TYR A 427 76.26 -19.01 42.35
CA TYR A 427 74.84 -19.29 42.09
C TYR A 427 74.12 -19.78 43.35
N LEU A 428 74.75 -20.69 44.11
CA LEU A 428 74.21 -21.15 45.40
C LEU A 428 74.14 -20.03 46.44
N ALA A 429 75.13 -19.12 46.46
CA ALA A 429 75.13 -17.97 47.37
C ALA A 429 73.97 -16.99 47.10
N LYS A 430 73.48 -16.92 45.86
CA LYS A 430 72.31 -16.10 45.47
C LYS A 430 70.96 -16.72 45.86
N HIS A 431 70.95 -17.96 46.35
CA HIS A 431 69.73 -18.68 46.77
C HIS A 431 69.87 -19.17 48.22
N PRO A 432 69.99 -18.25 49.19
CA PRO A 432 70.24 -18.60 50.59
C PRO A 432 69.08 -19.37 51.23
N ASP A 433 67.85 -19.15 50.77
CA ASP A 433 66.64 -19.79 51.31
C ASP A 433 66.58 -21.30 51.02
N ASP A 434 67.32 -21.78 50.02
CA ASP A 434 67.42 -23.20 49.65
C ASP A 434 68.71 -23.84 50.18
N LYS A 435 69.48 -23.14 51.02
CA LYS A 435 70.76 -23.61 51.56
C LYS A 435 70.60 -24.86 52.41
N ASP A 436 69.54 -24.92 53.22
CA ASP A 436 69.29 -26.00 54.18
C ASP A 436 68.44 -27.15 53.61
N LYS A 437 67.87 -26.99 52.41
CA LYS A 437 67.07 -28.04 51.76
C LYS A 437 67.93 -29.19 51.28
N THR A 438 67.48 -30.42 51.48
CA THR A 438 68.18 -31.61 50.99
C THR A 438 68.04 -31.76 49.47
N LYS A 439 68.92 -32.57 48.85
CA LYS A 439 68.83 -32.86 47.40
C LYS A 439 67.48 -33.52 47.06
N ASN A 440 67.01 -34.43 47.91
CA ASN A 440 65.75 -35.14 47.70
C ASN A 440 64.55 -34.21 47.82
N GLU A 441 64.54 -33.27 48.78
CA GLU A 441 63.49 -32.26 48.90
C GLU A 441 63.39 -31.37 47.66
N LEU A 442 64.52 -30.90 47.12
CA LEU A 442 64.54 -30.10 45.90
C LEU A 442 64.10 -30.90 44.67
N GLN A 443 64.46 -32.19 44.59
CA GLN A 443 64.00 -33.07 43.51
C GLN A 443 62.50 -33.35 43.60
N GLN A 444 61.97 -33.54 44.80
CA GLN A 444 60.53 -33.72 45.03
C GLN A 444 59.76 -32.44 44.68
N GLU A 445 60.23 -31.27 45.11
CA GLU A 445 59.67 -29.96 44.73
C GLU A 445 59.69 -29.77 43.20
N GLN A 446 60.78 -30.19 42.53
CA GLN A 446 60.88 -30.14 41.08
C GLN A 446 59.85 -31.03 40.38
N GLU A 447 59.70 -32.27 40.83
CA GLU A 447 58.71 -33.21 40.27
C GLU A 447 57.28 -32.70 40.46
N THR A 448 56.96 -32.16 41.64
CA THR A 448 55.66 -31.53 41.91
C THR A 448 55.41 -30.33 40.98
N LEU A 449 56.38 -29.41 40.85
CA LEU A 449 56.24 -28.24 39.96
C LEU A 449 56.07 -28.65 38.50
N LEU A 450 56.82 -29.65 38.02
CA LEU A 450 56.69 -30.13 36.65
C LEU A 450 55.32 -30.78 36.39
N SER A 451 54.77 -31.50 37.37
CA SER A 451 53.40 -32.05 37.30
C SER A 451 52.37 -30.93 37.21
N GLU A 452 52.41 -29.95 38.11
CA GLU A 452 51.49 -28.81 38.12
C GLU A 452 51.59 -27.97 36.85
N ILE A 453 52.79 -27.77 36.29
CA ILE A 453 52.99 -27.10 35.01
C ILE A 453 52.35 -27.91 33.88
N ALA A 454 52.52 -29.23 33.87
CA ALA A 454 51.90 -30.10 32.86
C ALA A 454 50.36 -30.05 32.94
N GLU A 455 49.80 -30.10 34.15
CA GLU A 455 48.37 -30.00 34.41
C GLU A 455 47.78 -28.66 33.95
N LEU A 456 48.48 -27.54 34.17
CA LEU A 456 48.05 -26.22 33.70
C LEU A 456 48.23 -26.02 32.19
N LYS A 457 49.17 -26.73 31.58
CA LYS A 457 49.48 -26.60 30.15
C LYS A 457 48.38 -27.19 29.26
N VAL A 458 47.75 -28.29 29.67
CA VAL A 458 46.67 -28.94 28.92
C VAL A 458 45.47 -27.99 28.69
N PRO A 459 44.81 -27.43 29.73
CA PRO A 459 43.69 -26.51 29.53
C PRO A 459 44.14 -25.20 28.87
N LEU A 460 45.38 -24.75 29.10
CA LEU A 460 45.92 -23.59 28.38
C LEU A 460 46.00 -23.84 26.87
N THR A 461 46.43 -25.04 26.44
CA THR A 461 46.46 -25.38 25.01
C THR A 461 45.07 -25.46 24.40
N GLU A 462 44.10 -26.06 25.09
CA GLU A 462 42.71 -26.14 24.62
C GLU A 462 42.08 -24.75 24.46
N VAL A 463 42.22 -23.89 25.48
CA VAL A 463 41.71 -22.51 25.42
C VAL A 463 42.41 -21.71 24.33
N GLN A 464 43.69 -21.95 24.05
CA GLN A 464 44.40 -21.28 22.97
C GLN A 464 43.92 -21.70 21.58
N GLU A 465 43.61 -22.98 21.38
CA GLU A 465 43.02 -23.46 20.12
C GLU A 465 41.62 -22.89 19.90
N ASP A 466 40.80 -22.84 20.96
CA ASP A 466 39.47 -22.24 20.94
C ASP A 466 39.56 -20.73 20.62
N LEU A 467 40.44 -19.99 21.30
CA LEU A 467 40.68 -18.57 21.02
C LEU A 467 41.13 -18.31 19.58
N LYS A 468 41.91 -19.22 18.99
CA LYS A 468 42.33 -19.09 17.59
C LYS A 468 41.13 -19.16 16.64
N LYS A 469 40.28 -20.18 16.80
CA LYS A 469 39.04 -20.36 16.00
C LYS A 469 38.11 -19.14 16.14
N LEU A 470 37.91 -18.69 17.37
CA LEU A 470 37.02 -17.55 17.67
C LEU A 470 37.54 -16.23 17.09
N ARG A 471 38.87 -16.02 17.05
CA ARG A 471 39.48 -14.84 16.41
C ARG A 471 39.26 -14.83 14.89
N ASP A 472 39.35 -15.99 14.26
CA ASP A 472 39.06 -16.12 12.82
C ASP A 472 37.57 -15.81 12.53
N ILE A 473 36.66 -16.35 13.34
CA ILE A 473 35.22 -16.06 13.26
C ILE A 473 34.95 -14.57 13.48
N ARG A 474 35.53 -13.95 14.51
CA ARG A 474 35.42 -12.51 14.79
C ARG A 474 35.88 -11.68 13.60
N TYR A 475 36.97 -12.07 12.96
CA TYR A 475 37.46 -11.40 11.75
C TYR A 475 36.45 -11.50 10.59
N TRP A 476 35.87 -12.69 10.34
CA TRP A 476 34.86 -12.88 9.30
C TRP A 476 33.60 -12.05 9.57
N VAL A 477 33.12 -12.04 10.81
CA VAL A 477 31.98 -11.25 11.29
C VAL A 477 32.21 -9.75 11.05
N ARG A 478 33.38 -9.23 11.43
CA ARG A 478 33.76 -7.82 11.20
C ARG A 478 33.80 -7.47 9.72
N LYS A 479 34.29 -8.38 8.88
CA LYS A 479 34.30 -8.17 7.42
C LYS A 479 32.89 -8.14 6.83
N ALA A 480 31.96 -8.92 7.39
CA ALA A 480 30.54 -8.90 7.02
C ALA A 480 29.78 -7.68 7.55
N THR A 481 30.35 -6.92 8.49
CA THR A 481 29.76 -5.73 9.14
C THR A 481 30.71 -4.52 9.12
N PRO A 482 31.05 -3.96 7.94
CA PRO A 482 31.92 -2.79 7.88
C PRO A 482 31.18 -1.55 8.45
N GLY A 483 31.76 -0.88 9.45
CA GLY A 483 31.29 0.44 9.93
C GLY A 483 30.56 0.47 11.27
N THR A 484 30.39 -0.64 11.98
CA THR A 484 29.99 -0.66 13.40
C THR A 484 31.21 -0.41 14.31
N GLU A 485 31.06 0.38 15.37
CA GLU A 485 32.10 1.18 16.06
C GLU A 485 33.32 0.46 16.72
N GLU A 486 33.55 -0.84 16.56
CA GLU A 486 34.72 -1.52 17.15
C GLU A 486 35.91 -1.73 16.19
N SER A 487 36.13 -0.79 15.27
CA SER A 487 37.25 -0.82 14.33
C SER A 487 38.42 0.08 14.78
N LYS A 488 39.02 -0.23 15.94
CA LYS A 488 40.26 0.43 16.42
C LYS A 488 41.55 -0.35 16.17
N GLU A 489 41.51 -1.55 15.58
CA GLU A 489 42.72 -2.23 15.11
C GLU A 489 42.68 -2.47 13.59
N PRO A 490 43.75 -2.08 12.85
CA PRO A 490 43.78 -2.23 11.41
C PRO A 490 43.77 -3.73 11.04
N PRO A 491 42.96 -4.14 10.05
CA PRO A 491 42.93 -5.53 9.60
C PRO A 491 44.28 -5.90 8.98
N LYS A 492 45.05 -6.75 9.66
CA LYS A 492 46.32 -7.25 9.12
C LYS A 492 46.06 -8.41 8.14
N LYS A 493 46.28 -8.05 6.87
CA LYS A 493 46.61 -8.85 5.67
C LYS A 493 45.53 -9.79 5.12
N GLN A 494 44.96 -9.36 3.99
CA GLN A 494 44.69 -10.27 2.86
C GLN A 494 45.94 -11.12 2.59
N PRO A 495 45.82 -12.45 2.40
CA PRO A 495 46.97 -13.25 2.04
C PRO A 495 47.28 -12.96 0.57
N ILE A 496 48.20 -12.01 0.35
CA ILE A 496 48.90 -11.80 -0.94
C ILE A 496 49.36 -13.14 -1.54
N LYS A 497 49.60 -14.17 -0.70
CA LYS A 497 49.84 -15.55 -1.09
C LYS A 497 48.76 -16.16 -2.00
N GLU A 498 47.47 -15.98 -1.76
CA GLU A 498 46.41 -16.63 -2.54
C GLU A 498 46.31 -16.07 -3.97
N VAL A 499 46.37 -14.75 -4.10
CA VAL A 499 46.40 -14.05 -5.41
C VAL A 499 47.70 -14.36 -6.16
N LEU A 500 48.83 -14.42 -5.45
CA LEU A 500 50.09 -14.87 -6.04
C LEU A 500 50.00 -16.32 -6.51
N GLN A 501 49.28 -17.18 -5.78
CA GLN A 501 49.12 -18.60 -6.09
C GLN A 501 48.29 -18.82 -7.36
N ASP A 502 47.16 -18.11 -7.51
CA ASP A 502 46.36 -18.09 -8.75
C ASP A 502 47.18 -17.59 -9.94
N LYS A 503 47.96 -16.50 -9.77
CA LYS A 503 48.87 -16.00 -10.81
C LYS A 503 50.01 -16.97 -11.15
N THR A 504 50.53 -17.75 -10.19
CA THR A 504 51.49 -18.83 -10.49
C THR A 504 50.84 -20.00 -11.20
N ASP A 505 49.62 -20.38 -10.83
CA ASP A 505 48.89 -21.47 -11.47
C ASP A 505 48.51 -21.10 -12.92
N GLU A 506 48.15 -19.84 -13.16
CA GLU A 506 47.95 -19.27 -14.51
C GLU A 506 49.25 -19.31 -15.34
N LYS A 507 50.39 -18.88 -14.77
CA LYS A 507 51.71 -19.00 -15.42
C LYS A 507 52.14 -20.45 -15.67
N LYS A 508 51.73 -21.38 -14.80
CA LYS A 508 52.01 -22.81 -14.96
C LYS A 508 51.17 -23.40 -16.09
N ALA A 509 49.89 -23.05 -16.15
CA ALA A 509 48.97 -23.45 -17.22
C ALA A 509 49.43 -22.91 -18.59
N GLN A 510 49.90 -21.66 -18.66
CA GLN A 510 50.50 -21.08 -19.87
C GLN A 510 51.82 -21.77 -20.28
N ARG A 511 52.62 -22.26 -19.33
CA ARG A 511 53.86 -23.02 -19.59
C ARG A 511 53.64 -24.47 -20.04
N THR A 512 52.49 -25.05 -19.73
CA THR A 512 52.12 -26.42 -20.13
C THR A 512 51.30 -26.48 -21.41
N ALA A 513 51.04 -25.34 -22.07
CA ALA A 513 50.49 -25.34 -23.42
C ALA A 513 51.57 -25.80 -24.42
N PRO A 514 51.34 -26.88 -25.20
CA PRO A 514 52.36 -27.38 -26.14
C PRO A 514 52.65 -26.35 -27.23
N ALA A 515 53.94 -26.19 -27.57
CA ALA A 515 54.38 -25.35 -28.68
C ALA A 515 53.71 -25.82 -29.98
N GLN A 516 53.01 -24.92 -30.67
CA GLN A 516 52.41 -25.19 -31.98
C GLN A 516 53.49 -25.65 -32.97
N GLU A 517 53.37 -26.89 -33.45
CA GLU A 517 54.08 -27.36 -34.63
C GLU A 517 53.70 -26.48 -35.83
N LYS A 518 54.72 -25.98 -36.54
CA LYS A 518 54.55 -25.29 -37.82
C LYS A 518 53.94 -26.26 -38.83
N HIS A 519 52.73 -25.95 -39.29
CA HIS A 519 52.11 -26.61 -40.45
C HIS A 519 53.05 -26.57 -41.67
N ARG A 520 53.44 -27.75 -42.17
CA ARG A 520 53.87 -27.93 -43.56
C ARG A 520 52.61 -27.98 -44.42
N GLN A 521 52.54 -27.11 -45.42
CA GLN A 521 51.65 -27.27 -46.57
C GLN A 521 52.06 -28.53 -47.33
N GLN A 522 51.10 -29.41 -47.58
CA GLN A 522 51.15 -30.39 -48.66
C GLN A 522 49.88 -30.20 -49.49
N ASP A 523 50.10 -29.93 -50.77
CA ASP A 523 49.09 -29.91 -51.82
C ASP A 523 48.42 -31.28 -51.92
N MET A 524 47.10 -31.26 -52.11
CA MET A 524 46.30 -32.43 -52.49
C MET A 524 45.61 -32.08 -53.82
N GLU A 525 46.11 -32.67 -54.90
CA GLU A 525 45.29 -33.01 -56.06
C GLU A 525 44.34 -34.17 -55.69
N LEU A 526 43.14 -34.09 -56.29
CA LEU A 526 41.99 -35.00 -56.29
C LEU A 526 40.99 -34.88 -55.13
#